data_AF-O22459-F1
#
_entry.id   AF-O22459-F1
#
_cell.length_a   1.000
_cell.length_b   1.000
_cell.length_c   1.000
_cell.angle_alpha   90.00
_cell.angle_beta   90.00
_cell.angle_gamma   90.00
#
_symmetry.space_group_name_H-M   'P 1'
#
loop_
_entity.id
_entity.type
_entity.pdbx_description
1 polymer ?
#
loop_
_entity_poly.entity_id
_entity_poly.type
_entity_poly.pdbx_seq_one_letter_code
_entity_poly.pdbx_strand_id
1 'polypeptide(L)'
;MRSQSSRALVGGALLILLSGVLVFAAPTMADSGLRGRALLQKKKASPPPQSPSPPPPPPPPPPPPPPPPPLPPFPAKPPMSPCDCLSPLIDNHSRWAFRFQESTAIGSDNVFIFTLSVNPDAKCAPITYRPGDCCNQALDGVSLALDPVYAGLVKSVKVYTYDGNELDVRFTQTAEFGLAMTLPTMLHTSDMPTNTFYTFEIGFAQSDWADVTKMPCRPSQYEPTLPACDYWVNGWQTQPGNPAVVLPPDERTAGCCPEGVVSFCSEKIKGTCNPRLSDSPFRLSYVNTSSLVGVRTSSVAFSLTSQAVTNAIGPMEGLPDCSNMAALNGVKIYITDAAAAKVAQVALKRRRHLRRQEGRGHQRRERHLPGNRVGTGNWVITLNDRFNGTDVCGYKVGSYSVCNYVLNGKSGQCCTMGDMPVATLTTPMIKFG
;
A
#
# COMPACT_ATOMS: atom_id res chain seq x y z
N MET A 1 -22.39 -14.56 -60.23
CA MET A 1 -22.47 -15.72 -59.31
C MET A 1 -23.05 -15.24 -57.99
N ARG A 2 -24.30 -15.62 -57.70
CA ARG A 2 -24.98 -15.40 -56.42
C ARG A 2 -24.57 -16.50 -55.45
N SER A 3 -24.29 -16.17 -54.20
CA SER A 3 -24.50 -17.09 -53.08
C SER A 3 -25.05 -16.31 -51.90
N GLN A 4 -26.32 -16.60 -51.60
CA GLN A 4 -27.03 -16.24 -50.38
C GLN A 4 -26.67 -17.21 -49.24
N SER A 5 -27.22 -16.91 -48.06
CA SER A 5 -27.49 -17.82 -46.92
C SER A 5 -26.35 -17.89 -45.87
N SER A 6 -26.57 -17.75 -44.57
CA SER A 6 -27.80 -17.90 -43.76
C SER A 6 -27.74 -17.05 -42.48
N ARG A 7 -28.92 -16.64 -42.02
CA ARG A 7 -29.23 -16.11 -40.68
C ARG A 7 -29.22 -17.24 -39.63
N ALA A 8 -28.90 -16.92 -38.38
CA ALA A 8 -29.48 -17.58 -37.22
C ALA A 8 -29.63 -16.56 -36.06
N LEU A 9 -30.89 -16.25 -35.73
CA LEU A 9 -31.35 -15.62 -34.49
C LEU A 9 -31.54 -16.72 -33.44
N VAL A 10 -31.05 -16.50 -32.22
CA VAL A 10 -31.59 -17.05 -30.95
C VAL A 10 -31.24 -15.98 -29.90
N GLY A 11 -32.12 -15.28 -29.20
CA GLY A 11 -33.48 -15.59 -28.78
C GLY A 11 -33.46 -16.16 -27.35
N GLY A 12 -33.24 -15.33 -26.33
CA GLY A 12 -33.20 -15.76 -24.93
C GLY A 12 -33.58 -14.63 -23.96
N ALA A 13 -34.87 -14.33 -23.89
CA ALA A 13 -35.45 -13.54 -22.82
C ALA A 13 -35.61 -14.43 -21.57
N LEU A 14 -35.09 -13.99 -20.41
CA LEU A 14 -35.39 -14.60 -19.13
C LEU A 14 -36.19 -13.60 -18.28
N LEU A 15 -37.50 -13.84 -18.27
CA LEU A 15 -38.48 -13.26 -17.34
C LEU A 15 -38.42 -14.07 -16.03
N ILE A 16 -38.20 -13.44 -14.88
CA ILE A 16 -38.62 -14.00 -13.58
C ILE A 16 -39.44 -12.95 -12.84
N LEU A 17 -40.65 -13.36 -12.51
CA LEU A 17 -41.73 -12.65 -11.83
C LEU A 17 -41.46 -12.52 -10.32
N LEU A 18 -41.74 -11.32 -9.81
CA LEU A 18 -42.60 -10.99 -8.66
C LEU A 18 -42.77 -12.01 -7.51
N SER A 19 -42.56 -11.50 -6.29
CA SER A 19 -43.46 -11.55 -5.11
C SER A 19 -42.77 -12.03 -3.84
N GLY A 20 -42.77 -11.18 -2.79
CA GLY A 20 -42.27 -11.56 -1.47
C GLY A 20 -42.28 -10.42 -0.47
N VAL A 21 -43.46 -9.87 -0.17
CA VAL A 21 -43.70 -9.01 1.00
C VAL A 21 -43.64 -9.90 2.25
N LEU A 22 -42.83 -9.53 3.24
CA LEU A 22 -42.94 -10.03 4.60
C LEU A 22 -42.71 -8.89 5.60
N VAL A 23 -43.77 -8.61 6.35
CA VAL A 23 -43.91 -7.63 7.44
C VAL A 23 -43.90 -8.41 8.76
N PHE A 24 -43.61 -7.70 9.87
CA PHE A 24 -43.70 -8.07 11.31
C PHE A 24 -42.46 -8.79 11.87
N ALA A 25 -41.94 -8.54 13.08
CA ALA A 25 -42.38 -7.74 14.23
C ALA A 25 -41.16 -7.39 15.12
N ALA A 26 -41.29 -6.32 15.92
CA ALA A 26 -40.44 -6.02 17.06
C ALA A 26 -40.79 -6.88 18.29
N PRO A 27 -39.84 -7.07 19.22
CA PRO A 27 -40.14 -7.13 20.65
C PRO A 27 -39.31 -6.09 21.43
N THR A 28 -39.95 -5.10 22.05
CA THR A 28 -40.36 -5.07 23.48
C THR A 28 -39.21 -5.11 24.49
N MET A 29 -39.08 -3.98 25.18
CA MET A 29 -38.35 -3.81 26.43
C MET A 29 -38.93 -4.72 27.53
N ALA A 30 -38.05 -5.31 28.34
CA ALA A 30 -38.43 -5.89 29.63
C ALA A 30 -37.38 -5.54 30.69
N ASP A 31 -37.86 -4.70 31.59
CA ASP A 31 -37.36 -4.34 32.91
C ASP A 31 -37.46 -5.54 33.88
N SER A 32 -36.55 -5.60 34.87
CA SER A 32 -36.51 -6.42 36.11
C SER A 32 -35.02 -6.64 36.47
N GLY A 33 -34.48 -6.44 37.66
CA GLY A 33 -35.06 -6.30 38.99
C GLY A 33 -34.03 -6.80 40.01
N LEU A 34 -33.86 -6.03 41.09
CA LEU A 34 -33.15 -6.25 42.36
C LEU A 34 -32.64 -7.66 42.73
N ARG A 35 -31.42 -7.69 43.31
CA ARG A 35 -31.00 -8.30 44.61
C ARG A 35 -29.47 -8.15 44.70
N GLY A 36 -28.83 -7.53 45.69
CA GLY A 36 -29.11 -7.48 47.13
C GLY A 36 -28.27 -8.54 47.85
N ARG A 37 -27.07 -8.19 48.34
CA ARG A 37 -26.45 -8.83 49.52
C ARG A 37 -25.27 -8.03 50.08
N ALA A 38 -25.53 -7.46 51.25
CA ALA A 38 -24.56 -6.91 52.19
C ALA A 38 -23.89 -8.06 52.98
N LEU A 39 -22.59 -7.93 53.26
CA LEU A 39 -21.94 -8.64 54.35
C LEU A 39 -21.21 -7.64 55.24
N LEU A 40 -21.85 -7.38 56.39
CA LEU A 40 -21.25 -6.85 57.61
C LEU A 40 -20.10 -7.76 58.05
N GLN A 41 -18.93 -7.18 58.35
CA GLN A 41 -17.96 -7.80 59.24
C GLN A 41 -17.55 -6.84 60.37
N LYS A 42 -17.29 -7.50 61.50
CA LYS A 42 -17.55 -7.07 62.87
C LYS A 42 -16.26 -6.54 63.51
N LYS A 43 -16.39 -5.34 64.07
CA LYS A 43 -15.42 -4.58 64.86
C LYS A 43 -14.93 -5.36 66.08
N LYS A 44 -13.62 -5.37 66.34
CA LYS A 44 -13.03 -5.75 67.65
C LYS A 44 -12.08 -4.64 68.10
N ALA A 45 -12.32 -4.13 69.31
CA ALA A 45 -11.64 -2.99 69.92
C ALA A 45 -10.25 -3.38 70.47
N SER A 46 -9.32 -2.41 70.46
CA SER A 46 -7.99 -2.48 71.07
C SER A 46 -7.73 -1.20 71.91
N PRO A 47 -6.84 -1.24 72.92
CA PRO A 47 -6.82 -0.32 74.06
C PRO A 47 -6.13 1.04 73.74
N PRO A 48 -6.30 2.06 74.61
CA PRO A 48 -5.83 3.42 74.32
C PRO A 48 -4.30 3.54 74.42
N PRO A 49 -3.61 4.16 73.44
CA PRO A 49 -2.19 4.49 73.54
C PRO A 49 -1.97 5.80 74.31
N GLN A 50 -0.88 5.83 75.07
CA GLN A 50 -0.39 6.98 75.84
C GLN A 50 0.02 8.16 74.95
N SER A 51 -0.15 9.36 75.47
CA SER A 51 0.17 10.65 74.85
C SER A 51 1.68 10.81 74.59
N PRO A 52 2.14 11.03 73.34
CA PRO A 52 3.54 11.30 73.07
C PRO A 52 3.90 12.77 73.38
N SER A 53 5.09 12.95 73.97
CA SER A 53 5.73 14.23 74.27
C SER A 53 6.05 15.05 73.00
N PRO A 54 6.05 16.39 73.07
CA PRO A 54 6.17 17.26 71.90
C PRO A 54 7.55 17.17 71.23
N PRO A 55 7.61 17.23 69.89
CA PRO A 55 8.85 17.13 69.14
C PRO A 55 9.72 18.40 69.27
N PRO A 56 11.05 18.28 69.15
CA PRO A 56 11.96 19.42 69.13
C PRO A 56 11.71 20.33 67.92
N PRO A 57 12.03 21.63 68.02
CA PRO A 57 11.82 22.58 66.94
C PRO A 57 12.68 22.22 65.71
N PRO A 58 12.16 22.44 64.49
CA PRO A 58 12.86 22.12 63.26
C PRO A 58 14.12 22.98 63.07
N PRO A 59 15.18 22.44 62.47
CA PRO A 59 16.36 23.22 62.11
C PRO A 59 16.01 24.32 61.09
N PRO A 60 16.72 25.45 61.11
CA PRO A 60 16.49 26.54 60.17
C PRO A 60 16.68 26.06 58.72
N PRO A 61 15.84 26.53 57.78
CA PRO A 61 15.91 26.10 56.39
C PRO A 61 17.27 26.51 55.77
N PRO A 62 17.87 25.64 54.94
CA PRO A 62 19.09 25.98 54.22
C PRO A 62 18.85 27.20 53.31
N PRO A 63 19.86 28.05 53.10
CA PRO A 63 19.74 29.20 52.21
C PRO A 63 19.33 28.77 50.79
N PRO A 64 18.47 29.53 50.12
CA PRO A 64 17.99 29.18 48.79
C PRO A 64 19.16 29.10 47.80
N PRO A 65 19.20 28.07 46.94
CA PRO A 65 20.21 27.97 45.90
C PRO A 65 20.13 29.19 44.96
N PRO A 66 21.28 29.67 44.44
CA PRO A 66 21.29 30.77 43.48
C PRO A 66 20.44 30.41 42.25
N PRO A 67 19.74 31.40 41.65
CA PRO A 67 18.91 31.17 40.47
C PRO A 67 19.76 30.65 39.31
N PRO A 68 19.30 29.62 38.59
CA PRO A 68 20.02 29.11 37.43
C PRO A 68 20.14 30.19 36.34
N PRO A 69 21.24 30.20 35.57
CA PRO A 69 21.41 31.12 34.46
C PRO A 69 20.28 30.96 33.44
N PRO A 70 19.84 32.04 32.78
CA PRO A 70 18.80 31.98 31.77
C PRO A 70 19.22 31.05 30.63
N LEU A 71 18.33 30.12 30.28
CA LEU A 71 18.52 29.25 29.13
C LEU A 71 18.63 30.09 27.85
N PRO A 72 19.51 29.72 26.91
CA PRO A 72 19.55 30.37 25.60
C PRO A 72 18.17 30.30 24.93
N PRO A 73 17.78 31.32 24.15
CA PRO A 73 16.52 31.30 23.42
C PRO A 73 16.47 30.06 22.54
N PHE A 74 15.41 29.27 22.68
CA PHE A 74 15.18 28.12 21.82
C PHE A 74 15.19 28.58 20.35
N PRO A 75 15.82 27.81 19.44
CA PRO A 75 15.71 28.09 18.02
C PRO A 75 14.22 28.21 17.67
N ALA A 76 13.86 29.27 16.94
CA ALA A 76 12.50 29.50 16.51
C ALA A 76 11.96 28.22 15.84
N LYS A 77 10.79 27.75 16.31
CA LYS A 77 10.11 26.59 15.73
C LYS A 77 10.00 26.83 14.22
N PRO A 78 10.50 25.91 13.36
CA PRO A 78 10.34 26.08 11.92
C PRO A 78 8.86 26.29 11.60
N PRO A 79 8.53 27.22 10.67
CA PRO A 79 7.14 27.39 10.24
C PRO A 79 6.62 26.05 9.72
N MET A 80 5.47 25.64 10.27
CA MET A 80 4.86 24.34 9.98
C MET A 80 4.41 24.29 8.51
N SER A 81 4.73 23.19 7.82
CA SER A 81 4.00 22.79 6.62
C SER A 81 2.58 22.41 7.06
N PRO A 82 1.51 23.00 6.50
CA PRO A 82 0.12 22.65 6.81
C PRO A 82 -0.23 21.18 6.53
N CYS A 83 0.62 20.47 5.78
CA CYS A 83 0.47 19.05 5.48
C CYS A 83 1.81 18.35 5.73
N ASP A 84 2.01 17.80 6.92
CA ASP A 84 3.14 16.90 7.22
C ASP A 84 2.64 15.45 7.03
N CYS A 85 2.53 15.05 5.76
CA CYS A 85 1.98 13.75 5.38
C CYS A 85 2.85 12.61 5.92
N LEU A 86 2.23 11.75 6.71
CA LEU A 86 2.87 10.59 7.27
C LEU A 86 2.80 9.42 6.28
N SER A 87 3.97 9.00 5.82
CA SER A 87 4.25 7.85 4.95
C SER A 87 4.21 8.13 3.45
N PRO A 88 5.32 7.90 2.71
CA PRO A 88 5.32 8.02 1.27
C PRO A 88 4.84 6.76 0.52
N LEU A 89 4.57 5.60 1.17
CA LEU A 89 4.04 4.41 0.46
C LEU A 89 2.85 3.71 1.10
N ILE A 90 1.88 3.42 0.25
CA ILE A 90 0.66 2.67 0.52
C ILE A 90 0.96 1.20 0.79
N ASP A 91 1.80 0.55 -0.02
CA ASP A 91 1.97 -0.91 0.05
C ASP A 91 2.57 -1.42 1.37
N ASN A 92 3.20 -0.55 2.18
CA ASN A 92 3.82 -0.92 3.45
C ASN A 92 3.29 -0.16 4.68
N HIS A 93 2.43 0.84 4.51
CA HIS A 93 1.98 1.69 5.63
C HIS A 93 0.49 1.95 5.67
N SER A 94 -0.28 1.42 4.71
CA SER A 94 -1.74 1.52 4.69
C SER A 94 -2.37 0.19 4.30
N ARG A 95 -3.56 -0.08 4.83
CA ARG A 95 -4.39 -1.19 4.36
C ARG A 95 -5.21 -0.84 3.13
N TRP A 96 -5.32 0.45 2.80
CA TRP A 96 -6.02 0.90 1.61
C TRP A 96 -5.24 0.51 0.35
N ALA A 97 -5.95 0.09 -0.69
CA ALA A 97 -5.36 -0.19 -1.99
C ALA A 97 -6.25 0.43 -3.07
N PHE A 98 -5.68 1.35 -3.85
CA PHE A 98 -6.33 1.94 -5.02
C PHE A 98 -5.73 1.36 -6.30
N ARG A 99 -6.56 0.90 -7.22
CA ARG A 99 -6.12 0.11 -8.38
C ARG A 99 -6.88 0.51 -9.62
N PHE A 100 -6.22 0.42 -10.77
CA PHE A 100 -6.90 0.48 -12.05
C PHE A 100 -7.50 -0.89 -12.37
N GLN A 101 -8.76 -0.89 -12.79
CA GLN A 101 -9.49 -2.10 -13.17
C GLN A 101 -9.55 -2.21 -14.69
N GLU A 102 -10.17 -1.24 -15.34
CA GLU A 102 -10.25 -1.21 -16.79
C GLU A 102 -10.53 0.19 -17.31
N SER A 103 -10.46 0.33 -18.63
CA SER A 103 -10.90 1.52 -19.34
C SER A 103 -11.76 1.10 -20.53
N THR A 104 -12.74 1.92 -20.85
CA THR A 104 -13.65 1.66 -21.95
C THR A 104 -14.22 2.94 -22.52
N ALA A 105 -14.54 2.92 -23.81
CA ALA A 105 -15.30 3.96 -24.47
C ALA A 105 -16.79 3.72 -24.20
N ILE A 106 -17.49 4.71 -23.66
CA ILE A 106 -18.94 4.69 -23.44
C ILE A 106 -19.54 5.91 -24.12
N GLY A 107 -20.22 5.70 -25.24
CA GLY A 107 -20.76 6.80 -26.04
C GLY A 107 -19.63 7.72 -26.55
N SER A 108 -19.70 9.01 -26.20
CA SER A 108 -18.70 10.03 -26.54
C SER A 108 -17.56 10.14 -25.53
N ASP A 109 -17.58 9.33 -24.47
CA ASP A 109 -16.68 9.47 -23.35
C ASP A 109 -15.75 8.26 -23.26
N ASN A 110 -14.56 8.50 -22.73
CA ASN A 110 -13.61 7.47 -22.31
C ASN A 110 -13.61 7.45 -20.79
N VAL A 111 -13.96 6.29 -20.23
CA VAL A 111 -14.09 6.08 -18.79
C VAL A 111 -12.99 5.16 -18.31
N PHE A 112 -12.28 5.59 -17.27
CA PHE A 112 -11.27 4.83 -16.56
C PHE A 112 -11.84 4.42 -15.20
N ILE A 113 -11.84 3.12 -14.94
CA ILE A 113 -12.45 2.51 -13.78
C ILE A 113 -11.35 2.06 -12.84
N PHE A 114 -11.47 2.46 -11.58
CA PHE A 114 -10.55 2.13 -10.50
C PHE A 114 -11.32 1.48 -9.35
N THR A 115 -10.62 0.69 -8.55
CA THR A 115 -11.16 0.09 -7.32
C THR A 115 -10.38 0.58 -6.11
N LEU A 116 -11.10 0.83 -5.02
CA LEU A 116 -10.55 1.07 -3.69
C LEU A 116 -10.96 -0.07 -2.78
N SER A 117 -10.00 -0.75 -2.17
CA SER A 117 -10.23 -1.91 -1.31
C SER A 117 -9.39 -1.84 -0.03
N VAL A 118 -9.74 -2.67 0.95
CA VAL A 118 -8.94 -2.87 2.18
C VAL A 118 -8.27 -4.24 2.12
N ASN A 119 -6.95 -4.28 2.28
CA ASN A 119 -6.19 -5.51 2.46
C ASN A 119 -6.02 -5.80 3.97
N PRO A 120 -6.81 -6.73 4.56
CA PRO A 120 -6.76 -6.99 5.99
C PRO A 120 -5.44 -7.65 6.44
N ASP A 121 -4.75 -8.32 5.51
CA ASP A 121 -3.50 -9.03 5.74
C ASP A 121 -2.26 -8.15 5.52
N ALA A 122 -2.44 -6.88 5.11
CA ALA A 122 -1.34 -5.95 4.94
C ALA A 122 -0.60 -5.75 6.28
N LYS A 123 0.69 -6.11 6.27
CA LYS A 123 1.59 -5.93 7.41
C LYS A 123 2.16 -4.53 7.36
N CYS A 124 1.39 -3.52 7.77
CA CYS A 124 1.90 -2.16 7.79
C CYS A 124 2.80 -1.90 9.00
N ALA A 125 3.86 -1.11 8.78
CA ALA A 125 4.74 -0.69 9.87
C ALA A 125 4.13 0.53 10.58
N PRO A 126 3.88 0.45 11.91
CA PRO A 126 3.35 1.57 12.66
C PRO A 126 4.36 2.72 12.73
N ILE A 127 3.86 3.94 12.81
CA ILE A 127 4.69 5.14 12.91
C ILE A 127 5.10 5.31 14.37
N THR A 128 6.30 4.87 14.71
CA THR A 128 6.71 4.75 16.12
C THR A 128 7.04 6.08 16.81
N TYR A 129 7.20 7.17 16.06
CA TYR A 129 7.62 8.47 16.60
C TYR A 129 6.44 9.44 16.83
N ARG A 130 5.19 9.04 16.55
CA ARG A 130 3.98 9.82 16.80
C ARG A 130 2.85 8.95 17.37
N PRO A 131 1.93 9.53 18.14
CA PRO A 131 0.71 8.84 18.54
C PRO A 131 -0.22 8.65 17.35
N GLY A 132 -0.72 7.43 17.17
CA GLY A 132 -1.70 7.09 16.14
C GLY A 132 -1.31 5.87 15.30
N ASP A 133 -2.17 5.54 14.35
CA ASP A 133 -1.98 4.44 13.42
C ASP A 133 -2.41 4.85 12.00
N CYS A 134 -1.46 4.84 11.06
CA CYS A 134 -1.75 5.04 9.64
C CYS A 134 -2.05 3.73 8.88
N CYS A 135 -1.71 2.57 9.44
CA CYS A 135 -2.06 1.27 8.85
C CYS A 135 -3.59 1.14 8.78
N ASN A 136 -4.25 1.58 9.84
CA ASN A 136 -5.70 1.58 9.99
C ASN A 136 -6.31 2.98 9.81
N GLN A 137 -5.68 3.86 9.03
CA GLN A 137 -6.16 5.22 8.81
C GLN A 137 -7.61 5.24 8.31
N ALA A 138 -8.34 6.29 8.67
CA ALA A 138 -9.64 6.58 8.11
C ALA A 138 -9.45 7.48 6.87
N LEU A 139 -10.04 7.09 5.75
CA LEU A 139 -9.85 7.69 4.43
C LEU A 139 -10.94 8.73 4.15
N ASP A 140 -10.58 9.92 3.69
CA ASP A 140 -11.54 10.95 3.26
C ASP A 140 -11.43 11.30 1.78
N GLY A 141 -10.40 10.83 1.08
CA GLY A 141 -10.29 11.01 -0.36
C GLY A 141 -9.15 10.25 -1.01
N VAL A 142 -9.11 10.34 -2.33
CA VAL A 142 -8.04 9.81 -3.17
C VAL A 142 -7.64 10.87 -4.19
N SER A 143 -6.35 11.08 -4.37
CA SER A 143 -5.80 11.97 -5.38
C SER A 143 -5.00 11.19 -6.42
N LEU A 144 -5.05 11.59 -7.68
CA LEU A 144 -4.37 10.98 -8.83
C LEU A 144 -3.54 12.02 -9.56
N ALA A 145 -2.26 11.74 -9.77
CA ALA A 145 -1.28 12.61 -10.39
C ALA A 145 -1.47 12.81 -11.91
N LEU A 146 -2.63 13.35 -12.31
CA LEU A 146 -2.90 13.71 -13.70
C LEU A 146 -1.88 14.76 -14.19
N ASP A 147 -1.57 14.73 -15.48
CA ASP A 147 -0.83 15.82 -16.11
C ASP A 147 -1.63 17.12 -15.95
N PRO A 148 -1.04 18.23 -15.47
CA PRO A 148 -1.74 19.49 -15.31
C PRO A 148 -2.45 19.97 -16.58
N VAL A 149 -1.92 19.62 -17.77
CA VAL A 149 -2.54 19.94 -19.07
C VAL A 149 -3.88 19.22 -19.25
N TYR A 150 -4.01 18.00 -18.73
CA TYR A 150 -5.20 17.16 -18.90
C TYR A 150 -6.07 17.08 -17.65
N ALA A 151 -5.57 17.50 -16.48
CA ALA A 151 -6.33 17.55 -15.24
C ALA A 151 -7.62 18.36 -15.41
N GLY A 152 -7.53 19.50 -16.13
CA GLY A 152 -8.63 20.37 -16.55
C GLY A 152 -9.75 19.69 -17.36
N LEU A 153 -9.45 18.54 -17.98
CA LEU A 153 -10.31 17.87 -18.96
C LEU A 153 -11.12 16.71 -18.34
N VAL A 154 -10.99 16.46 -17.03
CA VAL A 154 -11.83 15.48 -16.34
C VAL A 154 -13.28 15.97 -16.38
N LYS A 155 -14.12 15.26 -17.14
CA LYS A 155 -15.52 15.60 -17.37
C LYS A 155 -16.41 15.16 -16.21
N SER A 156 -16.13 14.00 -15.64
CA SER A 156 -16.92 13.42 -14.55
C SER A 156 -16.06 12.54 -13.64
N VAL A 157 -16.37 12.56 -12.35
CA VAL A 157 -15.95 11.54 -11.39
C VAL A 157 -17.20 10.96 -10.75
N LYS A 158 -17.33 9.64 -10.77
CA LYS A 158 -18.40 8.93 -10.05
C LYS A 158 -17.78 7.90 -9.14
N VAL A 159 -18.37 7.69 -7.97
CA VAL A 159 -17.91 6.64 -7.05
C VAL A 159 -19.09 5.81 -6.62
N TYR A 160 -18.94 4.51 -6.69
CA TYR A 160 -19.93 3.51 -6.31
C TYR A 160 -19.42 2.71 -5.13
N THR A 161 -20.27 2.48 -4.15
CA THR A 161 -20.02 1.51 -3.07
C THR A 161 -20.11 0.08 -3.61
N TYR A 162 -19.67 -0.89 -2.81
CA TYR A 162 -19.68 -2.31 -3.19
C TYR A 162 -21.08 -2.90 -3.44
N ASP A 163 -22.13 -2.26 -2.93
CA ASP A 163 -23.53 -2.61 -3.17
C ASP A 163 -24.15 -1.82 -4.33
N GLY A 164 -23.35 -1.02 -5.04
CA GLY A 164 -23.73 -0.30 -6.26
C GLY A 164 -24.37 1.07 -6.04
N ASN A 165 -24.40 1.57 -4.81
CA ASN A 165 -24.92 2.92 -4.54
C ASN A 165 -23.91 3.98 -4.96
N GLU A 166 -24.38 4.98 -5.73
CA GLU A 166 -23.55 6.12 -6.11
C GLU A 166 -23.37 7.08 -4.92
N LEU A 167 -22.13 7.50 -4.68
CA LEU A 167 -21.76 8.50 -3.69
C LEU A 167 -21.65 9.87 -4.35
N ASP A 168 -22.13 10.91 -3.65
CA ASP A 168 -21.91 12.30 -4.05
C ASP A 168 -20.48 12.73 -3.68
N VAL A 169 -19.56 12.58 -4.64
CA VAL A 169 -18.13 12.82 -4.43
C VAL A 169 -17.76 14.18 -4.99
N ARG A 170 -17.05 14.98 -4.19
CA ARG A 170 -16.50 16.24 -4.67
C ARG A 170 -15.16 15.97 -5.33
N PHE A 171 -14.90 16.57 -6.48
CA PHE A 171 -13.58 16.50 -7.07
C PHE A 171 -13.07 17.90 -7.44
N THR A 172 -11.76 18.07 -7.32
CA THR A 172 -11.06 19.30 -7.67
C THR A 172 -9.83 18.97 -8.50
N GLN A 173 -9.43 19.91 -9.34
CA GLN A 173 -8.27 19.75 -10.20
C GLN A 173 -7.23 20.78 -9.77
N THR A 174 -6.03 20.33 -9.41
CA THR A 174 -4.96 21.21 -8.95
C THR A 174 -3.67 20.88 -9.67
N ALA A 175 -2.80 21.87 -9.86
CA ALA A 175 -1.49 21.64 -10.48
C ALA A 175 -0.61 20.69 -9.62
N GLU A 176 -0.82 20.69 -8.30
CA GLU A 176 -0.05 19.90 -7.34
C GLU A 176 -0.45 18.43 -7.41
N PHE A 177 -1.75 18.12 -7.32
CA PHE A 177 -2.25 16.75 -7.21
C PHE A 177 -2.80 16.17 -8.50
N GLY A 178 -3.09 16.99 -9.53
CA GLY A 178 -3.78 16.57 -10.74
C GLY A 178 -5.28 16.52 -10.52
N LEU A 179 -5.80 15.42 -9.98
CA LEU A 179 -7.20 15.23 -9.62
C LEU A 179 -7.30 14.81 -8.15
N ALA A 180 -8.03 15.54 -7.33
CA ALA A 180 -8.36 15.15 -5.96
C ALA A 180 -9.85 14.82 -5.86
N MET A 181 -10.20 13.67 -5.28
CA MET A 181 -11.55 13.17 -5.10
C MET A 181 -11.83 13.01 -3.60
N THR A 182 -12.78 13.76 -3.06
CA THR A 182 -13.15 13.78 -1.65
C THR A 182 -14.48 13.08 -1.44
N LEU A 183 -14.47 12.04 -0.61
CA LEU A 183 -15.65 11.27 -0.25
C LEU A 183 -16.59 12.11 0.64
N PRO A 184 -17.92 11.88 0.56
CA PRO A 184 -18.89 12.63 1.38
C PRO A 184 -18.80 12.29 2.87
N THR A 185 -18.29 11.10 3.19
CA THR A 185 -18.08 10.62 4.55
C THR A 185 -16.73 9.93 4.63
N MET A 186 -16.12 9.98 5.82
CA MET A 186 -14.87 9.30 6.06
C MET A 186 -15.10 7.79 6.11
N LEU A 187 -14.23 7.05 5.44
CA LEU A 187 -14.29 5.62 5.30
C LEU A 187 -13.24 4.98 6.20
N HIS A 188 -13.68 4.17 7.16
CA HIS A 188 -12.79 3.42 8.03
C HIS A 188 -12.44 2.07 7.40
N THR A 189 -11.26 1.54 7.75
CA THR A 189 -10.85 0.18 7.30
C THR A 189 -11.81 -0.91 7.79
N SER A 190 -12.57 -0.65 8.87
CA SER A 190 -13.62 -1.52 9.39
C SER A 190 -14.96 -1.43 8.66
N ASP A 191 -15.20 -0.38 7.87
CA ASP A 191 -16.50 -0.15 7.20
C ASP A 191 -16.64 -1.00 5.94
N MET A 192 -15.52 -1.48 5.40
CA MET A 192 -15.48 -2.27 4.18
C MET A 192 -15.44 -3.76 4.51
N PRO A 193 -16.45 -4.55 4.11
CA PRO A 193 -16.40 -5.99 4.23
C PRO A 193 -15.18 -6.58 3.53
N THR A 194 -14.71 -7.73 4.01
CA THR A 194 -13.60 -8.42 3.36
C THR A 194 -13.97 -8.81 1.93
N ASN A 195 -13.04 -8.62 0.98
CA ASN A 195 -13.22 -8.90 -0.45
C ASN A 195 -14.28 -8.04 -1.15
N THR A 196 -14.59 -6.86 -0.62
CA THR A 196 -15.38 -5.85 -1.35
C THR A 196 -14.52 -4.64 -1.72
N PHE A 197 -15.03 -3.81 -2.62
CA PHE A 197 -14.35 -2.62 -3.10
C PHE A 197 -15.34 -1.53 -3.49
N TYR A 198 -14.89 -0.30 -3.43
CA TYR A 198 -15.58 0.85 -4.02
C TYR A 198 -15.04 1.05 -5.43
N THR A 199 -15.90 1.44 -6.36
CA THR A 199 -15.54 1.69 -7.75
C THR A 199 -15.47 3.18 -8.02
N PHE A 200 -14.41 3.66 -8.62
CA PHE A 200 -14.22 5.05 -9.03
C PHE A 200 -14.17 5.11 -10.55
N GLU A 201 -15.09 5.85 -11.16
CA GLU A 201 -15.13 6.08 -12.60
C GLU A 201 -14.68 7.51 -12.90
N ILE A 202 -13.65 7.66 -13.74
CA ILE A 202 -13.11 8.94 -14.17
C ILE A 202 -13.33 9.05 -15.67
N GLY A 203 -14.16 10.01 -16.08
CA GLY A 203 -14.56 10.22 -17.46
C GLY A 203 -13.84 11.40 -18.11
N PHE A 204 -13.41 11.19 -19.35
CA PHE A 204 -12.90 12.21 -20.26
C PHE A 204 -13.76 12.21 -21.53
N ALA A 205 -13.97 13.36 -22.16
CA ALA A 205 -14.55 13.37 -23.50
C ALA A 205 -13.55 12.76 -24.51
N GLN A 206 -14.02 11.95 -25.46
CA GLN A 206 -13.16 11.36 -26.49
C GLN A 206 -12.46 12.40 -27.38
N SER A 207 -13.05 13.59 -27.52
CA SER A 207 -12.43 14.73 -28.21
C SER A 207 -11.16 15.21 -27.50
N ASP A 208 -11.13 15.06 -26.18
CA ASP A 208 -10.10 15.61 -25.31
C ASP A 208 -9.05 14.54 -24.98
N TRP A 209 -9.48 13.28 -24.88
CA TRP A 209 -8.61 12.13 -24.68
C TRP A 209 -9.19 10.88 -25.35
N ALA A 210 -8.63 10.48 -26.49
CA ALA A 210 -9.12 9.34 -27.27
C ALA A 210 -8.51 7.98 -26.89
N ASP A 211 -7.35 7.96 -26.24
CA ASP A 211 -6.59 6.73 -25.96
C ASP A 211 -7.03 6.08 -24.64
N VAL A 212 -7.92 5.08 -24.71
CA VAL A 212 -8.31 4.30 -23.53
C VAL A 212 -7.17 3.44 -22.96
N THR A 213 -6.09 3.20 -23.71
CA THR A 213 -4.99 2.34 -23.23
C THR A 213 -4.04 3.06 -22.27
N LYS A 214 -4.20 4.38 -22.10
CA LYS A 214 -3.34 5.21 -21.26
C LYS A 214 -4.17 6.25 -20.51
N MET A 215 -3.98 6.34 -19.20
CA MET A 215 -4.48 7.48 -18.42
C MET A 215 -3.59 8.70 -18.67
N PRO A 216 -4.15 9.92 -18.76
CA PRO A 216 -3.39 11.15 -18.98
C PRO A 216 -2.64 11.62 -17.71
N CYS A 217 -1.72 10.80 -17.22
CA CYS A 217 -0.94 11.09 -16.02
C CYS A 217 0.42 11.69 -16.30
N ARG A 218 0.94 12.42 -15.30
CA ARG A 218 2.36 12.73 -15.23
C ARG A 218 3.15 11.41 -15.17
N PRO A 219 4.37 11.38 -15.72
CA PRO A 219 5.28 10.27 -15.45
C PRO A 219 5.41 10.06 -13.94
N SER A 220 5.09 8.86 -13.48
CA SER A 220 5.19 8.49 -12.06
C SER A 220 6.60 8.76 -11.53
N GLN A 221 6.70 9.41 -10.37
CA GLN A 221 7.97 9.64 -9.68
C GLN A 221 8.59 8.32 -9.18
N TYR A 222 7.73 7.35 -8.88
CA TYR A 222 8.09 6.05 -8.35
C TYR A 222 8.36 5.01 -9.44
N GLU A 223 7.61 5.06 -10.54
CA GLU A 223 7.71 4.14 -11.68
C GLU A 223 7.72 4.88 -13.04
N PRO A 224 8.71 5.76 -13.30
CA PRO A 224 8.73 6.66 -14.48
C PRO A 224 8.81 5.93 -15.83
N THR A 225 9.14 4.64 -15.80
CA THR A 225 9.29 3.79 -16.99
C THR A 225 8.03 3.03 -17.39
N LEU A 226 6.99 3.05 -16.55
CA LEU A 226 5.76 2.29 -16.78
C LEU A 226 4.60 3.25 -17.09
N PRO A 227 3.58 2.80 -17.83
CA PRO A 227 2.32 3.52 -17.90
C PRO A 227 1.64 3.41 -16.52
N ALA A 228 1.90 4.38 -15.66
CA ALA A 228 1.42 4.42 -14.29
C ALA A 228 1.21 5.85 -13.81
N CYS A 229 0.30 6.05 -12.85
CA CYS A 229 0.15 7.32 -12.13
C CYS A 229 0.57 7.15 -10.69
N ASP A 230 1.14 8.20 -10.12
CA ASP A 230 1.17 8.33 -8.68
C ASP A 230 -0.24 8.66 -8.17
N TYR A 231 -0.56 8.16 -7.00
CA TYR A 231 -1.79 8.48 -6.31
C TYR A 231 -1.51 8.65 -4.82
N TRP A 232 -2.39 9.36 -4.14
CA TRP A 232 -2.34 9.59 -2.71
C TRP A 232 -3.68 9.21 -2.12
N VAL A 233 -3.66 8.48 -1.02
CA VAL A 233 -4.87 8.31 -0.21
C VAL A 233 -4.83 9.39 0.86
N ASN A 234 -5.86 10.22 0.93
CA ASN A 234 -5.97 11.23 1.97
C ASN A 234 -6.77 10.66 3.15
N GLY A 235 -6.32 10.95 4.37
CA GLY A 235 -6.97 10.43 5.55
C GLY A 235 -6.36 10.87 6.87
N TRP A 236 -6.91 10.32 7.94
CA TRP A 236 -6.61 10.67 9.32
C TRP A 236 -6.10 9.47 10.10
N GLN A 237 -5.18 9.75 11.03
CA GLN A 237 -4.72 8.73 11.98
C GLN A 237 -5.88 8.24 12.83
N THR A 238 -5.86 6.96 13.18
CA THR A 238 -6.80 6.36 14.12
C THR A 238 -6.11 5.97 15.41
N GLN A 239 -6.88 5.75 16.48
CA GLN A 239 -6.36 5.28 17.75
C GLN A 239 -5.72 3.89 17.56
N PRO A 240 -4.50 3.63 18.07
CA PRO A 240 -3.86 2.33 17.96
C PRO A 240 -4.76 1.20 18.48
N GLY A 241 -5.03 0.21 17.63
CA GLY A 241 -5.92 -0.91 17.94
C GLY A 241 -7.42 -0.60 17.87
N ASN A 242 -7.82 0.62 17.50
CA ASN A 242 -9.22 1.02 17.35
C ASN A 242 -9.43 1.88 16.07
N PRO A 243 -9.62 1.23 14.90
CA PRO A 243 -9.73 1.91 13.60
C PRO A 243 -10.95 2.84 13.44
N ALA A 244 -11.97 2.67 14.29
CA ALA A 244 -13.19 3.49 14.25
C ALA A 244 -13.01 4.87 14.91
N VAL A 245 -11.94 5.08 15.69
CA VAL A 245 -11.72 6.34 16.43
C VAL A 245 -10.64 7.14 15.74
N VAL A 246 -11.05 8.19 15.04
CA VAL A 246 -10.15 9.17 14.41
C VAL A 246 -9.48 10.01 15.48
N LEU A 247 -8.17 10.21 15.36
CA LEU A 247 -7.44 11.18 16.16
C LEU A 247 -7.60 12.56 15.51
N PRO A 248 -8.13 13.56 16.24
CA PRO A 248 -8.31 14.90 15.70
C PRO A 248 -6.96 15.49 15.36
N PRO A 249 -6.81 16.19 14.22
CA PRO A 249 -5.51 16.67 13.80
C PRO A 249 -4.95 17.73 14.73
N ASP A 250 -3.75 17.47 15.23
CA ASP A 250 -2.95 18.41 15.99
C ASP A 250 -1.46 18.29 15.65
N GLU A 251 -0.62 19.03 16.36
CA GLU A 251 0.84 19.01 16.16
C GLU A 251 1.47 17.61 16.33
N ARG A 252 0.77 16.69 17.00
CA ARG A 252 1.22 15.31 17.28
C ARG A 252 0.54 14.28 16.38
N THR A 253 -0.57 14.62 15.73
CA THR A 253 -1.46 13.71 14.99
C THR A 253 -1.75 14.24 13.58
N ALA A 254 -0.70 14.35 12.75
CA ALA A 254 -0.86 14.76 11.35
C ALA A 254 -1.70 13.77 10.53
N GLY A 255 -2.24 14.21 9.39
CA GLY A 255 -2.93 13.34 8.45
C GLY A 255 -2.02 12.23 7.90
N CYS A 256 -2.63 11.12 7.50
CA CYS A 256 -1.93 10.06 6.77
C CYS A 256 -2.16 10.26 5.28
N CYS A 257 -1.08 10.41 4.51
CA CYS A 257 -1.16 10.56 3.06
C CYS A 257 -0.27 9.52 2.37
N PRO A 258 -0.53 8.23 2.57
CA PRO A 258 0.28 7.22 1.92
C PRO A 258 0.14 7.40 0.40
N GLU A 259 1.29 7.36 -0.28
CA GLU A 259 1.37 7.53 -1.74
C GLU A 259 1.57 6.17 -2.41
N GLY A 260 1.21 6.03 -3.67
CA GLY A 260 1.38 4.77 -4.35
C GLY A 260 1.42 4.94 -5.84
N VAL A 261 1.63 3.83 -6.52
CA VAL A 261 1.63 3.77 -7.98
C VAL A 261 0.46 2.93 -8.43
N VAL A 262 -0.41 3.51 -9.24
CA VAL A 262 -1.42 2.76 -9.98
C VAL A 262 -0.87 2.50 -11.38
N SER A 263 -0.54 1.24 -11.66
CA SER A 263 -0.14 0.82 -13.00
C SER A 263 -1.37 0.49 -13.85
N PHE A 264 -1.39 0.97 -15.10
CA PHE A 264 -2.45 0.65 -16.06
C PHE A 264 -2.21 -0.73 -16.64
N CYS A 265 -2.50 -1.74 -15.83
CA CYS A 265 -2.47 -3.14 -16.20
C CYS A 265 -3.90 -3.68 -16.38
N SER A 266 -4.22 -4.16 -17.57
CA SER A 266 -5.53 -4.75 -17.91
C SER A 266 -5.31 -5.92 -18.85
N GLU A 267 -6.09 -7.00 -18.75
CA GLU A 267 -6.05 -8.13 -19.70
C GLU A 267 -6.26 -7.69 -21.16
N LYS A 268 -6.97 -6.57 -21.37
CA LYS A 268 -7.16 -5.94 -22.69
C LYS A 268 -5.86 -5.31 -23.22
N ILE A 269 -4.93 -4.96 -22.34
CA ILE A 269 -3.61 -4.42 -22.66
C ILE A 269 -2.60 -5.58 -22.60
N LYS A 270 -2.35 -6.21 -23.76
CA LYS A 270 -1.35 -7.29 -23.89
C LYS A 270 -0.02 -6.88 -23.27
N GLY A 271 0.49 -7.70 -22.34
CA GLY A 271 1.80 -7.52 -21.71
C GLY A 271 1.80 -6.82 -20.36
N THR A 272 0.62 -6.56 -19.78
CA THR A 272 0.51 -5.93 -18.46
C THR A 272 0.38 -6.95 -17.32
N CYS A 273 0.85 -6.59 -16.12
CA CYS A 273 1.10 -7.48 -14.99
C CYS A 273 0.04 -7.30 -13.89
N ASN A 274 -0.45 -8.36 -13.23
CA ASN A 274 -1.27 -8.24 -12.01
C ASN A 274 -0.46 -7.60 -10.87
N PRO A 275 -0.71 -6.37 -10.41
CA PRO A 275 0.13 -5.74 -9.38
C PRO A 275 -0.01 -6.37 -7.98
N ARG A 276 -0.87 -7.36 -7.76
CA ARG A 276 -1.08 -8.00 -6.46
C ARG A 276 -0.03 -9.06 -6.19
N LEU A 277 1.00 -8.70 -5.41
CA LEU A 277 1.86 -9.70 -4.83
C LEU A 277 1.05 -10.73 -4.02
N SER A 278 0.00 -10.30 -3.30
CA SER A 278 -0.91 -11.17 -2.53
C SER A 278 -1.45 -12.34 -3.35
N ASP A 279 -1.75 -12.09 -4.63
CA ASP A 279 -2.36 -13.06 -5.54
C ASP A 279 -1.33 -14.04 -6.10
N SER A 280 -0.04 -13.75 -5.99
CA SER A 280 0.99 -14.73 -6.34
C SER A 280 1.21 -15.70 -5.20
N PRO A 281 1.45 -16.99 -5.48
CA PRO A 281 1.92 -17.93 -4.48
C PRO A 281 3.40 -17.72 -4.14
N PHE A 282 4.10 -16.77 -4.76
CA PHE A 282 5.54 -16.56 -4.55
C PHE A 282 5.86 -15.22 -3.87
N ARG A 283 6.83 -15.22 -2.96
CA ARG A 283 7.31 -14.01 -2.27
C ARG A 283 8.81 -13.89 -2.40
N LEU A 284 9.29 -12.67 -2.66
CA LEU A 284 10.71 -12.35 -2.57
C LEU A 284 10.96 -11.62 -1.26
N SER A 285 12.00 -12.00 -0.53
CA SER A 285 12.39 -11.36 0.72
C SER A 285 13.88 -11.10 0.75
N TYR A 286 14.28 -9.95 1.28
CA TYR A 286 15.68 -9.59 1.39
C TYR A 286 16.32 -10.46 2.48
N VAL A 287 17.51 -11.00 2.18
CA VAL A 287 18.26 -11.81 3.12
C VAL A 287 19.36 -10.96 3.74
N ASN A 288 20.34 -10.56 2.94
CA ASN A 288 21.43 -9.72 3.38
C ASN A 288 22.19 -9.09 2.20
N THR A 289 23.01 -8.11 2.54
CA THR A 289 24.02 -7.53 1.68
C THR A 289 25.36 -7.83 2.28
N SER A 290 26.28 -8.27 1.44
CA SER A 290 27.63 -8.57 1.86
C SER A 290 28.65 -7.90 0.96
N SER A 291 29.68 -7.34 1.59
CA SER A 291 30.82 -6.75 0.92
C SER A 291 32.08 -7.28 1.60
N LEU A 292 33.04 -7.78 0.81
CA LEU A 292 34.30 -8.26 1.34
C LEU A 292 35.29 -7.10 1.43
N VAL A 293 35.84 -6.86 2.62
CA VAL A 293 36.92 -5.89 2.79
C VAL A 293 38.12 -6.33 1.94
N GLY A 294 38.61 -5.44 1.06
CA GLY A 294 39.72 -5.72 0.15
C GLY A 294 39.31 -6.27 -1.23
N VAL A 295 38.05 -6.67 -1.43
CA VAL A 295 37.54 -7.07 -2.75
C VAL A 295 36.52 -6.04 -3.21
N ARG A 296 36.63 -5.57 -4.45
CA ARG A 296 35.65 -4.63 -5.04
C ARG A 296 34.30 -5.29 -5.34
N THR A 297 34.01 -6.49 -4.85
CA THR A 297 32.75 -7.17 -5.15
C THR A 297 31.77 -7.08 -4.00
N SER A 298 30.52 -6.77 -4.32
CA SER A 298 29.41 -6.79 -3.37
C SER A 298 28.36 -7.80 -3.83
N SER A 299 27.67 -8.43 -2.89
CA SER A 299 26.57 -9.34 -3.19
C SER A 299 25.32 -8.98 -2.40
N VAL A 300 24.19 -8.95 -3.09
CA VAL A 300 22.86 -8.77 -2.50
C VAL A 300 22.11 -10.08 -2.64
N ALA A 301 21.59 -10.60 -1.52
CA ALA A 301 20.91 -11.87 -1.46
C ALA A 301 19.42 -11.71 -1.16
N PHE A 302 18.61 -12.51 -1.84
CA PHE A 302 17.16 -12.58 -1.69
C PHE A 302 16.73 -14.03 -1.49
N SER A 303 15.60 -14.25 -0.85
CA SER A 303 14.96 -15.56 -0.70
C SER A 303 13.63 -15.53 -1.42
N LEU A 304 13.43 -16.44 -2.36
CA LEU A 304 12.15 -16.66 -3.02
C LEU A 304 11.44 -17.82 -2.32
N THR A 305 10.31 -17.56 -1.67
CA THR A 305 9.49 -18.58 -1.00
C THR A 305 8.16 -18.75 -1.70
N SER A 306 7.48 -19.86 -1.43
CA SER A 306 6.09 -20.08 -1.84
C SER A 306 5.18 -20.04 -0.62
N GLN A 307 4.02 -19.42 -0.76
CA GLN A 307 2.96 -19.37 0.25
C GLN A 307 1.60 -19.67 -0.41
N ALA A 308 0.68 -20.24 0.36
CA ALA A 308 -0.70 -20.40 -0.09
C ALA A 308 -1.33 -19.02 -0.29
N VAL A 309 -2.09 -18.87 -1.37
CA VAL A 309 -2.88 -17.67 -1.65
C VAL A 309 -4.27 -17.90 -1.09
N THR A 310 -4.64 -17.14 -0.06
CA THR A 310 -5.97 -17.24 0.57
C THR A 310 -6.99 -16.27 -0.03
N ASN A 311 -6.52 -15.21 -0.70
CA ASN A 311 -7.36 -14.13 -1.22
C ASN A 311 -7.20 -14.02 -2.73
N ALA A 312 -7.81 -14.94 -3.49
CA ALA A 312 -7.88 -14.86 -4.95
C ALA A 312 -8.97 -13.86 -5.39
N ILE A 313 -8.85 -12.59 -4.98
CA ILE A 313 -9.75 -11.51 -5.42
C ILE A 313 -9.47 -11.18 -6.90
N GLY A 314 -8.28 -11.54 -7.42
CA GLY A 314 -7.81 -11.30 -8.79
C GLY A 314 -8.88 -11.31 -9.90
N PRO A 315 -9.60 -12.42 -10.12
CA PRO A 315 -10.59 -12.48 -11.21
C PRO A 315 -11.82 -11.60 -11.01
N MET A 316 -12.17 -11.20 -9.77
CA MET A 316 -13.35 -10.36 -9.50
C MET A 316 -13.12 -8.88 -9.87
N GLU A 317 -11.86 -8.44 -9.95
CA GLU A 317 -11.49 -7.07 -10.33
C GLU A 317 -10.91 -6.97 -11.75
N GLY A 318 -11.16 -7.96 -12.61
CA GLY A 318 -10.63 -7.96 -13.99
C GLY A 318 -9.11 -8.12 -14.09
N LEU A 319 -8.44 -8.58 -13.01
CA LEU A 319 -7.03 -8.90 -13.01
C LEU A 319 -6.82 -10.39 -13.32
N PRO A 320 -5.71 -10.77 -13.98
CA PRO A 320 -5.37 -12.18 -14.16
C PRO A 320 -5.27 -12.90 -12.81
N ASP A 321 -5.99 -14.02 -12.67
CA ASP A 321 -5.87 -14.89 -11.49
C ASP A 321 -4.46 -15.46 -11.41
N CYS A 322 -3.67 -14.95 -10.47
CA CYS A 322 -2.30 -15.40 -10.23
C CYS A 322 -2.21 -16.48 -9.15
N SER A 323 -3.32 -16.85 -8.50
CA SER A 323 -3.33 -17.74 -7.32
C SER A 323 -2.81 -19.14 -7.67
N ASN A 324 -3.10 -19.58 -8.90
CA ASN A 324 -2.70 -20.87 -9.45
C ASN A 324 -1.39 -20.81 -10.25
N MET A 325 -0.53 -19.82 -10.01
CA MET A 325 0.78 -19.75 -10.65
C MET A 325 1.66 -20.92 -10.19
N ALA A 326 1.52 -22.07 -10.83
CA ALA A 326 2.18 -23.32 -10.44
C ALA A 326 3.70 -23.30 -10.67
N ALA A 327 4.17 -22.44 -11.57
CA ALA A 327 5.59 -22.31 -11.88
C ALA A 327 5.96 -20.86 -12.17
N LEU A 328 7.01 -20.39 -11.50
CA LEU A 328 7.64 -19.12 -11.85
C LEU A 328 8.41 -19.30 -13.16
N ASN A 329 8.26 -18.35 -14.07
CA ASN A 329 9.02 -18.23 -15.30
C ASN A 329 10.22 -17.32 -15.13
N GLY A 330 10.11 -16.26 -14.32
CA GLY A 330 11.20 -15.33 -14.12
C GLY A 330 10.94 -14.34 -12.99
N VAL A 331 12.03 -13.87 -12.37
CA VAL A 331 12.00 -12.74 -11.44
C VAL A 331 12.69 -11.57 -12.13
N LYS A 332 12.00 -10.45 -12.29
CA LYS A 332 12.59 -9.17 -12.65
C LYS A 332 12.88 -8.42 -11.35
N ILE A 333 14.11 -7.97 -11.16
CA ILE A 333 14.46 -7.06 -10.06
C ILE A 333 14.94 -5.79 -10.73
N TYR A 334 14.34 -4.67 -10.36
CA TYR A 334 14.68 -3.40 -10.95
C TYR A 334 15.88 -2.80 -10.23
N ILE A 335 16.87 -2.38 -11.03
CA ILE A 335 18.14 -1.82 -10.55
C ILE A 335 18.47 -0.58 -11.36
N THR A 336 19.16 0.39 -10.75
CA THR A 336 19.57 1.62 -11.46
C THR A 336 20.55 1.30 -12.59
N ASP A 337 20.62 2.17 -13.60
CA ASP A 337 21.56 2.00 -14.72
C ASP A 337 23.02 1.92 -14.26
N ALA A 338 23.38 2.70 -13.24
CA ALA A 338 24.72 2.68 -12.63
C ALA A 338 25.04 1.30 -12.03
N ALA A 339 24.08 0.66 -11.34
CA ALA A 339 24.23 -0.67 -10.79
C ALA A 339 24.21 -1.76 -11.87
N ALA A 340 23.34 -1.60 -12.86
CA ALA A 340 23.15 -2.58 -13.92
C ALA A 340 24.40 -2.79 -14.78
N ALA A 341 25.22 -1.73 -14.92
CA ALA A 341 26.54 -1.81 -15.54
C ALA A 341 27.55 -2.64 -14.72
N LYS A 342 27.35 -2.70 -13.39
CA LYS A 342 28.25 -3.37 -12.43
C LYS A 342 27.86 -4.81 -12.13
N VAL A 343 26.64 -5.26 -12.46
CA VAL A 343 26.20 -6.64 -12.16
C VAL A 343 27.04 -7.67 -12.93
N ALA A 344 27.85 -8.41 -12.17
CA ALA A 344 28.76 -9.45 -12.63
C ALA A 344 28.06 -10.80 -12.82
N GLN A 345 27.22 -11.19 -11.85
CA GLN A 345 26.62 -12.51 -11.78
C GLN A 345 25.25 -12.48 -11.11
N VAL A 346 24.34 -13.35 -11.55
CA VAL A 346 23.13 -13.71 -10.81
C VAL A 346 23.14 -15.24 -10.62
N ALA A 347 22.93 -15.70 -9.39
CA ALA A 347 22.92 -17.12 -9.06
C ALA A 347 21.67 -17.50 -8.26
N LEU A 348 21.16 -18.69 -8.54
CA LEU A 348 20.06 -19.31 -7.80
C LEU A 348 20.52 -20.69 -7.30
N LYS A 349 20.35 -20.97 -5.99
CA LYS A 349 20.77 -22.26 -5.39
C LYS A 349 22.20 -22.67 -5.78
N ARG A 350 23.15 -21.72 -5.75
CA ARG A 350 24.57 -21.90 -6.15
C ARG A 350 24.81 -22.23 -7.64
N ARG A 351 23.77 -22.38 -8.47
CA ARG A 351 23.94 -22.52 -9.93
C ARG A 351 24.13 -21.13 -10.54
N ARG A 352 25.28 -20.94 -11.20
CA ARG A 352 25.57 -19.71 -11.94
C ARG A 352 24.71 -19.68 -13.19
N HIS A 353 23.96 -18.60 -13.37
CA HIS A 353 23.25 -18.34 -14.60
C HIS A 353 23.99 -17.26 -15.37
N LEU A 354 24.52 -17.63 -16.54
CA LEU A 354 25.27 -16.73 -17.40
C LEU A 354 24.34 -15.82 -18.20
N ARG A 355 24.85 -14.61 -18.38
CA ARG A 355 24.28 -13.41 -18.98
C ARG A 355 23.45 -13.67 -20.25
N ARG A 356 22.20 -13.24 -20.25
CA ARG A 356 21.56 -12.65 -21.44
C ARG A 356 21.08 -11.25 -21.04
N GLN A 357 21.65 -10.25 -21.70
CA GLN A 357 21.34 -8.84 -21.48
C GLN A 357 20.44 -8.41 -22.63
N GLU A 358 19.19 -8.03 -22.33
CA GLU A 358 18.22 -7.63 -23.34
C GLU A 358 17.80 -6.19 -23.03
N GLY A 359 17.98 -5.29 -23.99
CA GLY A 359 17.50 -3.90 -23.91
C GLY A 359 18.43 -2.84 -24.51
N ARG A 360 17.98 -2.25 -25.63
CA ARG A 360 18.25 -0.86 -26.03
C ARG A 360 17.14 0.01 -25.44
N GLY A 361 17.50 1.14 -24.84
CA GLY A 361 16.57 2.10 -24.23
C GLY A 361 17.09 2.57 -22.87
N HIS A 362 17.09 3.88 -22.63
CA HIS A 362 17.48 4.47 -21.37
C HIS A 362 16.44 4.12 -20.29
N GLN A 363 16.89 3.66 -19.11
CA GLN A 363 16.19 3.56 -17.82
C GLN A 363 15.85 2.20 -17.19
N ARG A 364 15.98 1.03 -17.82
CA ARG A 364 15.88 -0.25 -17.06
C ARG A 364 16.46 -1.42 -17.83
N ARG A 365 17.35 -2.20 -17.19
CA ARG A 365 17.85 -3.47 -17.76
C ARG A 365 17.05 -4.63 -17.19
N GLU A 366 16.29 -5.29 -18.05
CA GLU A 366 15.57 -6.51 -17.70
C GLU A 366 16.53 -7.71 -17.70
N ARG A 367 16.41 -8.59 -16.69
CA ARG A 367 17.11 -9.88 -16.69
C ARG A 367 16.10 -11.01 -16.56
N HIS A 368 16.03 -11.82 -17.61
CA HIS A 368 15.18 -13.00 -17.68
C HIS A 368 15.99 -14.26 -17.33
N LEU A 369 15.41 -15.14 -16.52
CA LEU A 369 15.92 -16.50 -16.32
C LEU A 369 14.99 -17.50 -17.01
N PRO A 370 15.50 -18.61 -17.57
CA PRO A 370 14.64 -19.58 -18.23
C PRO A 370 13.64 -20.22 -17.25
N GLY A 371 12.35 -20.22 -17.60
CA GLY A 371 11.25 -20.64 -16.71
C GLY A 371 11.22 -22.09 -16.24
N ASN A 372 12.03 -22.95 -16.82
CA ASN A 372 12.22 -24.33 -16.37
C ASN A 372 13.22 -24.46 -15.20
N ARG A 373 13.74 -23.34 -14.67
CA ARG A 373 14.74 -23.35 -13.58
C ARG A 373 14.43 -22.42 -12.42
N VAL A 374 13.29 -21.75 -12.44
CA VAL A 374 12.92 -20.79 -11.41
C VAL A 374 12.12 -21.50 -10.33
N GLY A 375 12.77 -21.78 -9.21
CA GLY A 375 12.16 -22.41 -8.03
C GLY A 375 12.41 -21.59 -6.78
N THR A 376 11.73 -21.93 -5.69
CA THR A 376 11.96 -21.32 -4.38
C THR A 376 13.40 -21.55 -3.92
N GLY A 377 14.01 -20.58 -3.25
CA GLY A 377 15.38 -20.66 -2.72
C GLY A 377 16.12 -19.33 -2.71
N ASN A 378 17.41 -19.38 -2.37
CA ASN A 378 18.24 -18.18 -2.26
C ASN A 378 18.80 -17.75 -3.61
N TRP A 379 18.59 -16.47 -3.90
CA TRP A 379 19.09 -15.71 -5.02
C TRP A 379 20.21 -14.81 -4.57
N VAL A 380 21.27 -14.70 -5.39
CA VAL A 380 22.39 -13.81 -5.11
C VAL A 380 22.72 -13.04 -6.37
N ILE A 381 22.69 -11.71 -6.28
CA ILE A 381 23.18 -10.78 -7.30
C ILE A 381 24.56 -10.30 -6.86
N THR A 382 25.60 -10.59 -7.65
CA THR A 382 26.97 -10.13 -7.41
C THR A 382 27.30 -8.99 -8.35
N LEU A 383 27.87 -7.92 -7.80
CA LEU A 383 28.34 -6.74 -8.51
C LEU A 383 29.88 -6.67 -8.47
N ASN A 384 30.49 -6.18 -9.55
CA ASN A 384 31.94 -5.97 -9.71
C ASN A 384 32.47 -4.72 -8.99
N ASP A 385 31.63 -4.02 -8.25
CA ASP A 385 32.00 -2.81 -7.52
C ASP A 385 31.36 -2.76 -6.12
N ARG A 386 31.78 -1.79 -5.30
CA ARG A 386 31.12 -1.47 -4.04
C ARG A 386 29.67 -1.07 -4.29
N PHE A 387 28.81 -1.60 -3.43
CA PHE A 387 27.39 -1.38 -3.44
C PHE A 387 27.04 -0.15 -2.61
N ASN A 388 26.32 0.81 -3.20
CA ASN A 388 25.52 1.76 -2.45
C ASN A 388 24.07 1.23 -2.39
N GLY A 389 23.39 1.33 -1.25
CA GLY A 389 22.01 0.83 -1.08
C GLY A 389 21.04 1.31 -2.17
N THR A 390 21.29 2.52 -2.67
CA THR A 390 20.54 3.19 -3.75
C THR A 390 20.78 2.63 -5.15
N ASP A 391 21.79 1.79 -5.35
CA ASP A 391 22.18 1.34 -6.68
C ASP A 391 21.25 0.22 -7.17
N VAL A 392 20.92 -0.76 -6.32
CA VAL A 392 20.02 -1.87 -6.68
C VAL A 392 18.58 -1.50 -6.33
N CYS A 393 18.35 -0.83 -5.20
CA CYS A 393 17.04 -0.40 -4.75
C CYS A 393 16.97 1.13 -4.89
N GLY A 394 16.70 1.59 -6.11
CA GLY A 394 16.81 3.00 -6.52
C GLY A 394 15.97 3.97 -5.70
N TYR A 395 14.89 3.47 -5.13
CA TYR A 395 13.93 4.25 -4.38
C TYR A 395 14.15 4.13 -2.86
N LYS A 396 13.89 5.21 -2.12
CA LYS A 396 14.07 5.29 -0.67
C LYS A 396 12.76 5.59 0.05
N VAL A 397 12.61 4.96 1.21
CA VAL A 397 11.46 5.09 2.12
C VAL A 397 12.01 5.38 3.50
N GLY A 398 12.03 6.66 3.86
CA GLY A 398 12.80 7.12 5.02
C GLY A 398 14.28 6.76 4.87
N SER A 399 14.80 5.91 5.77
CA SER A 399 16.19 5.43 5.76
C SER A 399 16.40 4.12 4.98
N TYR A 400 15.33 3.46 4.54
CA TYR A 400 15.40 2.17 3.85
C TYR A 400 15.45 2.37 2.34
N SER A 401 16.23 1.53 1.66
CA SER A 401 16.15 1.42 0.19
C SER A 401 15.14 0.32 -0.15
N VAL A 402 14.28 0.55 -1.14
CA VAL A 402 13.24 -0.41 -1.55
C VAL A 402 13.48 -0.89 -2.97
N CYS A 403 13.46 -2.20 -3.13
CA CYS A 403 13.61 -2.87 -4.41
C CYS A 403 12.25 -3.29 -4.93
N ASN A 404 11.84 -2.71 -6.06
CA ASN A 404 10.70 -3.19 -6.82
C ASN A 404 11.09 -4.47 -7.59
N TYR A 405 10.19 -5.44 -7.66
CA TYR A 405 10.39 -6.67 -8.41
C TYR A 405 9.09 -7.18 -9.05
N VAL A 406 9.23 -7.97 -10.12
CA VAL A 406 8.13 -8.64 -10.82
C VAL A 406 8.36 -10.14 -10.86
N LEU A 407 7.34 -10.90 -10.51
CA LEU A 407 7.29 -12.35 -10.55
C LEU A 407 6.45 -12.78 -11.75
N ASN A 408 7.06 -13.30 -12.81
CA ASN A 408 6.35 -13.72 -14.02
C ASN A 408 6.08 -15.22 -13.98
N GLY A 409 4.87 -15.63 -14.30
CA GLY A 409 4.45 -17.02 -14.50
C GLY A 409 4.71 -17.52 -15.92
N LYS A 410 4.62 -18.84 -16.11
CA LYS A 410 4.96 -19.54 -17.37
C LYS A 410 4.10 -19.14 -18.57
N SER A 411 2.85 -18.76 -18.36
CA SER A 411 1.94 -18.29 -19.41
C SER A 411 2.17 -16.82 -19.80
N GLY A 412 2.96 -16.06 -19.04
CA GLY A 412 3.06 -14.60 -19.18
C GLY A 412 1.76 -13.86 -18.85
N GLN A 413 0.68 -14.58 -18.54
CA GLN A 413 -0.62 -14.02 -18.14
C GLN A 413 -0.61 -13.58 -16.68
N CYS A 414 0.20 -14.23 -15.85
CA CYS A 414 0.31 -13.91 -14.44
C CYS A 414 1.69 -13.30 -14.19
N CYS A 415 1.74 -12.01 -13.89
CA CYS A 415 2.97 -11.33 -13.52
C CYS A 415 2.68 -10.48 -12.30
N THR A 416 3.30 -10.72 -11.14
CA THR A 416 3.01 -9.97 -9.92
C THR A 416 4.12 -9.05 -9.48
N MET A 417 3.78 -7.80 -9.23
CA MET A 417 4.73 -6.81 -8.74
C MET A 417 4.71 -6.74 -7.22
N GLY A 418 5.84 -6.39 -6.62
CA GLY A 418 5.94 -6.15 -5.20
C GLY A 418 7.16 -5.32 -4.85
N ASP A 419 7.09 -4.69 -3.69
CA ASP A 419 8.17 -3.92 -3.11
C ASP A 419 8.77 -4.66 -1.92
N MET A 420 10.08 -4.56 -1.78
CA MET A 420 10.78 -5.21 -0.69
C MET A 420 11.86 -4.28 -0.13
N PRO A 421 11.79 -3.95 1.17
CA PRO A 421 12.81 -3.14 1.82
C PRO A 421 14.11 -3.92 1.93
N VAL A 422 15.22 -3.22 1.69
CA VAL A 422 16.58 -3.71 1.79
C VAL A 422 17.29 -2.92 2.87
N ALA A 423 17.78 -3.63 3.88
CA ALA A 423 18.52 -3.00 4.97
C ALA A 423 19.89 -2.55 4.45
N THR A 424 20.29 -1.33 4.80
CA THR A 424 21.61 -0.74 4.55
C THR A 424 22.71 -1.33 5.45
N LEU A 425 22.35 -2.19 6.40
CA LEU A 425 23.30 -2.82 7.32
C LEU A 425 24.20 -3.81 6.55
N THR A 426 25.45 -3.42 6.36
CA THR A 426 26.53 -4.28 5.89
C THR A 426 26.90 -5.27 6.98
N THR A 427 26.45 -6.52 6.83
CA THR A 427 27.00 -7.62 7.63
C THR A 427 28.29 -8.15 6.97
N PRO A 428 29.39 -8.35 7.71
CA PRO A 428 30.57 -9.05 7.18
C PRO A 428 30.17 -10.47 6.75
N MET A 429 30.66 -10.93 5.59
CA MET A 429 30.30 -12.25 5.05
C MET A 429 30.61 -13.38 6.05
N ILE A 430 29.58 -14.14 6.43
CA ILE A 430 29.77 -15.53 6.85
C ILE A 430 29.92 -16.34 5.56
N LYS A 431 31.12 -16.85 5.29
CA LYS A 431 31.35 -17.78 4.16
C LYS A 431 30.46 -19.01 4.38
N PHE A 432 29.44 -19.18 3.54
CA PHE A 432 28.81 -20.49 3.39
C PHE A 432 29.74 -21.35 2.54
N GLY A 433 30.38 -22.34 3.18
CA GLY A 433 31.16 -23.38 2.51
C GLY A 433 30.39 -24.10 1.42
#